data_AF-A0A4S8L6E7-F1
#
_entry.id   AF-A0A4S8L6E7-F1
#
_cell.length_a   1.000
_cell.length_b   1.000
_cell.length_c   1.000
_cell.angle_alpha   90.00
_cell.angle_beta   90.00
_cell.angle_gamma   90.00
#
_symmetry.space_group_name_H-M   'P 1'
#
loop_
_entity.id
_entity.type
_entity.pdbx_description
1 polymer ?
#
loop_
_entity_poly.entity_id
_entity_poly.type
_entity_poly.pdbx_seq_one_letter_code
_entity_poly.pdbx_strand_id
1 'polypeptide(L)'
;MMDIDEQEYQPAAVPSTSSRVLPPLVPADDAHPFDLESYISNYTGRGAIDRLIHIISLCPHLAVEAFGLAVQRIQKSRDASIYQTLCNAYEQISSHPDVVNIYKIKLPPLAELPTLNSKWVEE
;
A
#
# COMPACT_ATOMS: atom_id res chain seq x y z
N MET A 1 68.06 -14.21 -6.00
CA MET A 1 67.21 -14.04 -4.81
C MET A 1 66.32 -12.86 -5.15
N MET A 2 65.05 -13.12 -5.49
CA MET A 2 64.07 -12.08 -5.79
C MET A 2 63.01 -12.19 -4.69
N ASP A 3 63.10 -11.28 -3.73
CA ASP A 3 62.13 -11.07 -2.68
C ASP A 3 60.78 -10.71 -3.30
N ILE A 4 59.80 -11.58 -3.10
CA ILE A 4 58.39 -11.33 -3.42
C ILE A 4 57.81 -10.55 -2.24
N ASP A 5 57.49 -9.28 -2.47
CA ASP A 5 56.79 -8.41 -1.53
C ASP A 5 55.31 -8.86 -1.47
N GLU A 6 54.93 -9.39 -0.31
CA GLU A 6 53.60 -9.89 0.01
C GLU A 6 52.66 -8.71 0.29
N GLN A 7 52.02 -8.18 -0.76
CA GLN A 7 50.99 -7.16 -0.59
C GLN A 7 49.68 -7.80 -0.09
N GLU A 8 49.42 -7.61 1.20
CA GLU A 8 48.18 -7.93 1.91
C GLU A 8 46.95 -7.32 1.20
N TYR A 9 46.15 -8.16 0.55
CA TYR A 9 44.93 -7.77 -0.14
C TYR A 9 43.80 -7.61 0.89
N GLN A 10 43.62 -6.39 1.41
CA GLN A 10 42.44 -6.06 2.23
C GLN A 10 41.19 -6.11 1.34
N PRO A 11 40.18 -6.94 1.63
CA PRO A 11 38.94 -6.94 0.88
C PRO A 11 38.18 -5.62 1.16
N ALA A 12 38.06 -4.79 0.13
CA ALA A 12 37.22 -3.60 0.17
C ALA A 12 35.78 -4.01 0.53
N ALA A 13 35.25 -3.41 1.60
CA ALA A 13 33.85 -3.55 1.98
C ALA A 13 32.96 -3.08 0.81
N VAL A 14 32.25 -4.02 0.19
CA VAL A 14 31.24 -3.69 -0.81
C VAL A 14 30.14 -2.84 -0.15
N PRO A 15 29.79 -1.66 -0.69
CA PRO A 15 28.64 -0.94 -0.19
C PRO A 15 27.39 -1.76 -0.52
N SER A 16 26.78 -2.33 0.52
CA SER A 16 25.48 -2.97 0.45
C SER A 16 24.47 -1.94 -0.05
N THR A 17 24.26 -1.89 -1.36
CA THR A 17 23.14 -1.17 -1.98
C THR A 17 21.88 -1.91 -1.56
N SER A 18 21.34 -1.53 -0.39
CA SER A 18 20.02 -1.92 0.06
C SER A 18 19.05 -1.42 -0.99
N SER A 19 18.81 -2.28 -1.97
CA SER A 19 17.85 -2.10 -3.04
C SER A 19 16.51 -2.03 -2.31
N ARG A 20 15.95 -0.83 -2.17
CA ARG A 20 14.59 -0.70 -1.65
C ARG A 20 13.70 -1.49 -2.60
N VAL A 21 13.30 -2.68 -2.17
CA VAL A 21 12.39 -3.51 -2.95
C VAL A 21 11.07 -2.76 -2.96
N LEU A 22 10.77 -2.14 -4.10
CA LEU A 22 9.49 -1.48 -4.30
C LEU A 22 8.40 -2.57 -4.18
N PRO A 23 7.26 -2.26 -3.54
CA PRO A 23 6.14 -3.16 -3.54
C PRO A 23 5.72 -3.47 -4.99
N PRO A 24 5.18 -4.67 -5.26
CA PRO A 24 4.68 -5.02 -6.58
C PRO A 24 3.54 -4.07 -6.95
N LEU A 25 3.82 -3.10 -7.80
CA LEU A 25 2.87 -2.06 -8.19
C LEU A 25 2.20 -2.43 -9.49
N VAL A 26 0.88 -2.31 -9.53
CA VAL A 26 0.08 -2.63 -10.70
C VAL A 26 -0.45 -1.34 -11.31
N PRO A 27 -0.10 -1.03 -12.57
CA PRO A 27 -0.72 0.06 -13.32
C PRO A 27 -2.20 -0.27 -13.56
N ALA A 28 -3.07 0.34 -12.77
CA ALA A 28 -4.52 0.27 -12.92
C ALA A 28 -5.06 1.70 -13.00
N ASP A 29 -4.65 2.43 -14.05
CA ASP A 29 -5.13 3.77 -14.36
C ASP A 29 -6.59 3.74 -14.87
N ASP A 30 -7.28 4.89 -14.97
CA ASP A 30 -8.68 4.99 -15.41
C ASP A 30 -8.98 4.39 -16.81
N ALA A 31 -7.94 4.16 -17.63
CA ALA A 31 -8.07 3.49 -18.92
C ALA A 31 -8.08 1.94 -18.81
N HIS A 32 -7.89 1.40 -17.62
CA HIS A 32 -7.86 -0.04 -17.38
C HIS A 32 -9.29 -0.61 -17.29
N PRO A 33 -9.60 -1.77 -17.91
CA PRO A 33 -10.94 -2.38 -17.86
C PRO A 33 -11.31 -2.96 -16.49
N PHE A 34 -10.56 -2.65 -15.43
CA PHE A 34 -10.78 -3.23 -14.10
C PHE A 34 -11.81 -2.38 -13.37
N ASP A 35 -12.94 -3.00 -13.04
CA ASP A 35 -14.00 -2.38 -12.27
C ASP A 35 -13.93 -2.87 -10.82
N LEU A 36 -13.57 -1.97 -9.91
CA LEU A 36 -13.35 -2.29 -8.49
C LEU A 36 -14.64 -2.76 -7.82
N GLU A 37 -15.76 -2.08 -8.09
CA GLU A 37 -17.05 -2.35 -7.44
C GLU A 37 -17.60 -3.73 -7.85
N SER A 38 -17.55 -4.04 -9.14
CA SER A 38 -17.93 -5.34 -9.69
C SER A 38 -17.02 -6.44 -9.18
N TYR A 39 -15.69 -6.23 -9.16
CA TYR A 39 -14.76 -7.22 -8.58
C TYR A 39 -15.10 -7.50 -7.12
N ILE A 40 -15.33 -6.46 -6.30
CA ILE A 40 -15.59 -6.62 -4.88
C ILE A 40 -17.01 -7.13 -4.58
N SER A 41 -17.95 -7.01 -5.51
CA SER A 41 -19.29 -7.57 -5.39
C SER A 41 -19.28 -9.10 -5.27
N ASN A 42 -18.27 -9.76 -5.85
CA ASN A 42 -18.08 -11.21 -5.78
C ASN A 42 -17.57 -11.69 -4.40
N TYR A 43 -17.19 -10.77 -3.52
CA TYR A 43 -16.69 -11.07 -2.18
C TYR A 43 -17.61 -10.48 -1.11
N THR A 44 -17.73 -11.19 0.02
CA THR A 44 -18.56 -10.77 1.15
C THR A 44 -17.78 -10.83 2.46
N GLY A 45 -18.31 -10.16 3.49
CA GLY A 45 -17.74 -10.15 4.84
C GLY A 45 -16.28 -9.66 4.88
N ARG A 46 -15.49 -10.29 5.76
CA ARG A 46 -14.08 -9.95 6.01
C ARG A 46 -13.20 -10.13 4.76
N GLY A 47 -13.48 -11.13 3.93
CA GLY A 47 -12.71 -11.40 2.72
C GLY A 47 -12.76 -10.24 1.73
N ALA A 48 -13.90 -9.56 1.60
CA ALA A 48 -13.98 -8.35 0.78
C ALA A 48 -13.11 -7.21 1.33
N ILE A 49 -13.10 -7.00 2.65
CA ILE A 49 -12.28 -5.94 3.23
C ILE A 49 -10.78 -6.22 3.02
N ASP A 50 -10.37 -7.48 3.18
CA ASP A 50 -9.00 -7.92 2.93
C ASP A 50 -8.57 -7.67 1.47
N ARG A 51 -9.45 -7.98 0.51
CA ARG A 51 -9.21 -7.68 -0.92
C ARG A 51 -9.05 -6.19 -1.17
N LEU A 52 -9.87 -5.34 -0.55
CA LEU A 52 -9.75 -3.89 -0.69
C LEU A 52 -8.43 -3.36 -0.12
N ILE A 53 -8.03 -3.83 1.06
CA ILE A 53 -6.73 -3.48 1.67
C ILE A 53 -5.56 -3.90 0.76
N HIS A 54 -5.67 -5.09 0.16
CA HIS A 54 -4.66 -5.58 -0.77
C HIS A 54 -4.59 -4.70 -2.03
N ILE A 55 -5.73 -4.32 -2.60
CA ILE A 55 -5.79 -3.44 -3.79
C ILE A 55 -5.19 -2.07 -3.47
N ILE A 56 -5.45 -1.49 -2.30
CA ILE A 56 -4.84 -0.22 -1.86
C ILE A 56 -3.31 -0.30 -1.87
N SER A 57 -2.75 -1.45 -1.51
CA SER A 57 -1.30 -1.65 -1.44
C SER A 57 -0.65 -1.85 -2.82
N LEU A 58 -1.42 -2.27 -3.83
CA LEU A 58 -0.92 -2.57 -5.18
C LEU A 58 -1.23 -1.46 -6.20
N CYS A 59 -2.40 -0.83 -6.07
CA CYS A 59 -3.01 0.05 -7.06
C CYS A 59 -3.25 1.44 -6.44
N PRO A 60 -2.30 2.37 -6.54
CA PRO A 60 -2.44 3.72 -5.95
C PRO A 60 -3.60 4.52 -6.57
N HIS A 61 -3.91 4.29 -7.85
CA HIS A 61 -5.04 4.90 -8.57
C HIS A 61 -6.39 4.59 -7.92
N LEU A 62 -6.57 3.34 -7.49
CA LEU A 62 -7.81 2.87 -6.89
C LEU A 62 -7.80 3.02 -5.37
N ALA A 63 -6.69 3.48 -4.77
CA ALA A 63 -6.53 3.49 -3.33
C ALA A 63 -7.61 4.32 -2.63
N VAL A 64 -7.96 5.49 -3.16
CA VAL A 64 -8.98 6.38 -2.57
C VAL A 64 -10.37 5.75 -2.64
N GLU A 65 -10.75 5.20 -3.80
CA GLU A 65 -12.05 4.53 -3.99
C GLU A 65 -12.15 3.26 -3.14
N ALA A 66 -11.11 2.42 -3.16
CA ALA A 66 -11.02 1.21 -2.36
C ALA A 66 -11.07 1.50 -0.87
N PHE A 67 -10.43 2.58 -0.41
CA PHE A 67 -10.51 3.01 0.98
C PHE A 67 -11.94 3.36 1.38
N GLY A 68 -12.65 4.15 0.57
CA GLY A 68 -14.06 4.49 0.83
C GLY A 68 -14.97 3.27 0.91
N LEU A 69 -14.81 2.31 -0.01
CA LEU A 69 -15.56 1.04 0.01
C LEU A 69 -15.19 0.18 1.24
N ALA A 70 -13.92 0.16 1.63
CA ALA A 70 -13.45 -0.61 2.78
C ALA A 70 -14.05 -0.06 4.07
N VAL A 71 -14.06 1.27 4.25
CA VAL A 71 -14.68 1.93 5.41
C VAL A 71 -16.16 1.57 5.53
N GLN A 72 -16.93 1.64 4.45
CA GLN A 72 -18.35 1.26 4.46
C GLN A 72 -18.57 -0.20 4.86
N ARG A 73 -17.70 -1.12 4.41
CA ARG A 73 -17.79 -2.54 4.78
C ARG A 73 -17.31 -2.82 6.20
N ILE A 74 -16.29 -2.12 6.68
CA ILE A 74 -15.81 -2.20 8.07
C ILE A 74 -16.90 -1.73 9.04
N GLN A 75 -17.61 -0.64 8.71
CA GLN A 75 -18.75 -0.16 9.50
C GLN A 75 -19.81 -1.26 9.68
N LYS A 76 -20.12 -2.02 8.63
CA LYS A 76 -21.06 -3.15 8.70
C LYS A 76 -20.50 -4.33 9.51
N SER A 77 -19.18 -4.54 9.49
CA SER A 77 -18.50 -5.63 10.19
C SER A 77 -18.29 -5.37 11.69
N ARG A 78 -18.47 -4.13 12.17
CA ARG A 78 -18.24 -3.71 13.56
C ARG A 78 -16.84 -4.07 14.12
N ASP A 79 -15.84 -4.15 13.25
CA ASP A 79 -14.49 -4.59 13.62
C ASP A 79 -13.50 -3.43 13.42
N ALA A 80 -13.27 -2.69 14.50
CA ALA A 80 -12.42 -1.50 14.50
C ALA A 80 -10.93 -1.82 14.30
N SER A 81 -10.49 -3.05 14.59
CA SER A 81 -9.09 -3.47 14.39
C SER A 81 -8.73 -3.45 12.90
N ILE A 82 -9.69 -3.74 12.02
CA ILE A 82 -9.47 -3.71 10.56
C ILE A 82 -9.24 -2.29 10.05
N TYR A 83 -9.90 -1.31 10.65
CA TYR A 83 -9.74 0.09 10.27
C TYR A 83 -8.30 0.57 10.47
N GLN A 84 -7.66 0.14 11.56
CA GLN A 84 -6.24 0.42 11.79
C GLN A 84 -5.34 -0.21 10.72
N THR A 85 -5.64 -1.45 10.30
CA THR A 85 -4.90 -2.10 9.20
C THR A 85 -5.10 -1.36 7.88
N LEU A 86 -6.32 -0.90 7.59
CA LEU A 86 -6.65 -0.13 6.40
C LEU A 86 -5.87 1.20 6.35
N CYS A 87 -5.85 1.95 7.44
CA CYS A 87 -5.09 3.20 7.54
C CYS A 87 -3.59 2.97 7.32
N ASN A 88 -3.01 1.96 7.98
CA ASN A 88 -1.60 1.62 7.80
C ASN A 88 -1.28 1.26 6.34
N ALA A 89 -2.12 0.46 5.67
CA ALA A 89 -1.91 0.11 4.27
C ALA A 89 -1.92 1.34 3.35
N TYR A 90 -2.83 2.28 3.58
CA TYR A 90 -2.91 3.53 2.83
C TYR A 90 -1.71 4.45 3.09
N GLU A 91 -1.31 4.61 4.36
CA GLU A 91 -0.16 5.43 4.72
C GLU A 91 1.14 4.88 4.14
N GLN A 92 1.28 3.55 4.09
CA GLN A 92 2.44 2.92 3.47
C GLN A 92 2.54 3.32 1.99
N ILE A 93 1.48 3.19 1.19
CA ILE A 93 1.57 3.57 -0.23
C ILE A 93 1.73 5.09 -0.42
N SER A 94 1.08 5.90 0.41
CA SER A 94 1.23 7.36 0.40
C SER A 94 2.64 7.83 0.77
N SER A 95 3.38 7.05 1.58
CA SER A 95 4.73 7.39 2.02
C SER A 95 5.82 7.00 1.02
N HIS A 96 5.48 6.30 -0.07
CA HIS A 96 6.44 5.95 -1.12
C HIS A 96 6.37 6.99 -2.27
N PRO A 97 7.27 7.99 -2.28
CA PRO A 97 7.24 9.08 -3.26
C PRO A 97 7.50 8.61 -4.69
N ASP A 98 8.24 7.50 -4.87
CA ASP A 98 8.48 6.89 -6.18
C ASP A 98 7.17 6.48 -6.87
N VAL A 99 6.19 5.99 -6.09
CA VAL A 99 4.90 5.52 -6.61
C VAL A 99 4.07 6.69 -7.11
N VAL A 100 3.97 7.73 -6.26
CA VAL A 100 3.29 8.99 -6.54
C VAL A 100 3.89 9.64 -7.80
N ASN A 101 5.22 9.55 -7.98
CA ASN A 101 5.92 10.14 -9.12
C ASN A 101 5.74 9.32 -10.42
N ILE A 102 5.86 7.99 -10.35
CA ILE A 102 5.68 7.08 -11.51
C ILE A 102 4.27 7.22 -12.09
N TYR A 103 3.25 7.22 -11.23
CA TYR A 103 1.85 7.26 -11.62
C TYR A 103 1.28 8.68 -11.72
N LYS A 104 2.09 9.72 -11.44
CA LYS A 104 1.70 11.13 -11.40
C LYS A 104 0.41 11.41 -10.60
N ILE A 105 0.15 10.57 -9.60
CA ILE A 105 -1.03 10.70 -8.75
C ILE A 105 -0.65 11.40 -7.46
N LYS A 106 -1.50 12.33 -7.03
CA LYS A 106 -1.42 12.92 -5.69
C LYS A 106 -2.43 12.20 -4.79
N LEU A 107 -1.96 11.30 -3.94
CA LEU A 107 -2.81 10.70 -2.91
C LEU A 107 -3.15 11.77 -1.85
N PRO A 108 -4.43 11.94 -1.48
CA PRO A 108 -4.80 12.82 -0.38
C PRO A 108 -4.30 12.26 0.96
N PRO A 109 -3.98 13.12 1.94
CA PRO A 109 -3.67 12.68 3.29
C PRO A 109 -4.88 11.98 3.92
N LEU A 110 -4.62 11.09 4.89
CA LEU A 110 -5.65 10.30 5.57
C LEU A 110 -6.76 11.17 6.21
N ALA A 111 -6.44 12.42 6.57
CA ALA A 111 -7.39 13.38 7.13
C ALA A 111 -8.49 13.83 6.13
N GLU A 112 -8.24 13.74 4.83
CA GLU A 112 -9.20 14.09 3.77
C GLU A 112 -10.03 12.88 3.31
N LEU A 113 -9.69 11.67 3.79
CA LEU A 113 -10.41 10.45 3.45
C LEU A 113 -11.65 10.24 4.32
N PRO A 114 -12.66 9.48 3.83
CA PRO A 114 -13.85 9.17 4.62
C PRO A 114 -13.46 8.39 5.88
N THR A 115 -13.56 9.04 7.04
CA THR A 115 -13.23 8.43 8.32
C THR A 115 -14.37 7.55 8.85
N LEU A 116 -14.02 6.59 9.71
CA LEU A 116 -15.03 5.87 10.49
C LEU A 116 -15.77 6.88 11.37
N ASN A 117 -17.07 7.01 11.16
CA ASN A 117 -17.89 8.01 11.83
C ASN A 117 -17.90 7.75 13.36
N SER A 118 -17.43 8.69 14.18
CA SER A 118 -17.27 8.54 15.64
C SER A 118 -18.57 8.21 16.39
N LYS A 119 -19.74 8.37 15.74
CA LYS A 119 -21.06 8.01 16.27
C LYS A 119 -21.25 6.50 16.51
N TRP A 120 -20.31 5.66 16.07
CA TRP A 120 -20.39 4.20 16.18
C TRP A 120 -19.57 3.59 17.32
N VAL A 121 -18.70 4.36 17.99
CA VAL A 121 -17.89 3.82 19.10
C VAL A 121 -18.70 3.65 20.40
N GLU A 122 -19.96 4.11 20.41
CA GLU A 122 -20.79 4.26 21.60
C GLU A 122 -22.25 3.84 21.30
N GLU A 123 -22.49 2.56 20.99
CA GLU A 123 -23.76 1.84 21.23
C GLU A 123 -23.51 0.35 21.50
#